data_AF-A0A669DR89-F1
#
_entry.id   AF-A0A669DR89-F1
#
_cell.length_a   1.000
_cell.length_b   1.000
_cell.length_c   1.000
_cell.angle_alpha   90.00
_cell.angle_beta   90.00
_cell.angle_gamma   90.00
#
_symmetry.space_group_name_H-M   'P 1'
#
loop_
_entity.id
_entity.type
_entity.pdbx_description
1 polymer ?
#
loop_
_entity_poly.entity_id
_entity_poly.type
_entity_poly.pdbx_seq_one_letter_code
_entity_poly.pdbx_strand_id
1 'polypeptide(L)'
;LQHFYLLPILLLITYFYVSGADSSRIIGGRDAAPHSLPYMASVQLQGRHLCGGALVREDFVLTAAHCETRGYGDSGGPLVCDGDAAGVISFSGRRCGDPQTPDVYTRISSFRAWIQRVLNDN
;
A
#
# COMPACT_ATOMS: atom_id res chain seq x y z
N LEU A 1 -17.84 -42.79 -17.49
CA LEU A 1 -17.64 -42.67 -16.03
C LEU A 1 -16.42 -41.80 -15.63
N GLN A 2 -15.47 -41.51 -16.52
CA GLN A 2 -14.27 -40.71 -16.22
C GLN A 2 -14.43 -39.19 -16.40
N HIS A 3 -15.43 -38.73 -17.18
CA HIS A 3 -15.69 -37.30 -17.41
C HIS A 3 -16.52 -36.59 -16.34
N PHE A 4 -17.24 -37.33 -15.49
CA PHE A 4 -18.08 -36.74 -14.43
C PHE A 4 -17.28 -36.18 -13.25
N TYR A 5 -16.04 -36.64 -13.05
CA TYR A 5 -15.16 -36.19 -11.97
C TYR A 5 -14.26 -35.01 -12.37
N LEU A 6 -14.10 -34.73 -13.68
CA LEU A 6 -13.26 -33.63 -14.15
C LEU A 6 -13.88 -32.25 -13.90
N LEU A 7 -15.20 -32.12 -14.05
CA LEU A 7 -15.92 -30.87 -13.76
C LEU A 7 -15.81 -30.43 -12.29
N PRO A 8 -16.09 -31.29 -11.29
CA PRO A 8 -15.97 -30.90 -9.89
C PRO A 8 -14.52 -30.67 -9.47
N ILE A 9 -13.54 -31.40 -10.04
CA ILE A 9 -12.11 -31.14 -9.79
C ILE A 9 -11.69 -29.78 -10.36
N LEU A 10 -12.14 -29.43 -11.57
CA LEU A 10 -11.86 -28.11 -12.16
C LEU A 10 -12.52 -26.98 -11.35
N LEU A 11 -13.76 -27.17 -10.90
CA LEU A 11 -14.46 -26.22 -10.04
C LEU A 11 -13.77 -26.03 -8.68
N LEU A 12 -13.26 -27.11 -8.08
CA LEU A 12 -12.47 -27.05 -6.85
C LEU A 12 -11.13 -26.32 -7.07
N ILE A 13 -10.42 -26.62 -8.17
CA ILE A 13 -9.17 -25.92 -8.51
C ILE A 13 -9.41 -24.42 -8.72
N THR A 14 -10.51 -24.03 -9.40
CA THR A 14 -10.88 -22.61 -9.55
C THR A 14 -11.27 -21.97 -8.22
N TYR A 15 -11.97 -22.69 -7.34
CA TYR A 15 -12.34 -22.19 -6.01
C TYR A 15 -11.12 -21.90 -5.13
N PHE A 16 -10.14 -22.81 -5.14
CA PHE A 16 -8.86 -22.61 -4.45
C PHE A 16 -8.02 -21.49 -5.10
N TYR A 17 -8.04 -21.32 -6.43
CA TYR A 17 -7.37 -20.21 -7.10
C TYR A 17 -8.01 -18.85 -6.80
N VAL A 18 -9.34 -18.76 -6.72
CA VAL A 18 -10.06 -17.50 -6.42
C VAL A 18 -9.87 -17.07 -4.96
N SER A 19 -9.65 -18.02 -4.05
CA SER A 19 -9.45 -17.74 -2.62
C SER A 19 -8.01 -17.30 -2.28
N GLY A 20 -7.09 -17.37 -3.24
CA GLY A 20 -5.65 -17.18 -3.05
C GLY A 20 -5.12 -15.82 -3.50
N ALA A 21 -5.62 -14.72 -2.95
CA ALA A 21 -4.92 -13.42 -2.81
C ALA A 21 -5.90 -12.38 -2.22
N ASP A 22 -6.12 -12.42 -0.91
CA ASP A 22 -6.70 -11.27 -0.21
C ASP A 22 -5.59 -10.21 -0.07
N SER A 23 -5.27 -9.51 -1.17
CA SER A 23 -4.48 -8.28 -1.06
C SER A 23 -5.34 -7.31 -0.25
N SER A 24 -4.80 -6.69 0.80
CA SER A 24 -5.47 -5.58 1.48
C SER A 24 -5.81 -4.49 0.45
N ARG A 25 -7.06 -4.49 -0.03
CA ARG A 25 -7.55 -3.55 -1.04
C ARG A 25 -7.87 -2.22 -0.37
N ILE A 26 -7.59 -1.12 -1.06
CA ILE A 26 -8.08 0.21 -0.67
C ILE A 26 -9.61 0.20 -0.69
N ILE A 27 -10.25 0.51 0.45
CA ILE A 27 -11.70 0.51 0.58
C ILE A 27 -12.32 1.57 -0.34
N GLY A 28 -13.25 1.15 -1.20
CA GLY A 28 -13.87 2.03 -2.21
C GLY A 28 -12.95 2.41 -3.36
N GLY A 29 -11.74 1.84 -3.44
CA GLY A 29 -10.79 2.07 -4.50
C GLY A 29 -11.07 1.28 -5.78
N ARG A 30 -10.15 1.42 -6.74
CA ARG A 30 -10.09 0.64 -7.98
C ARG A 30 -8.65 0.24 -8.25
N ASP A 31 -8.46 -0.80 -9.04
CA ASP A 31 -7.12 -1.21 -9.44
C ASP A 31 -6.42 -0.09 -10.20
N ALA A 32 -5.17 0.19 -9.83
CA ALA A 32 -4.32 1.09 -10.59
C ALA A 32 -3.95 0.43 -11.91
N ALA A 33 -3.82 1.23 -12.97
CA ALA A 33 -3.26 0.72 -14.22
C ALA A 33 -1.83 0.22 -13.95
N PRO A 34 -1.43 -0.94 -14.52
CA PRO A 34 -0.11 -1.48 -14.28
C PRO A 34 0.99 -0.44 -14.52
N HIS A 35 1.89 -0.29 -13.55
CA HIS A 35 3.02 0.65 -13.57
C HIS A 35 2.65 2.14 -13.68
N SER A 36 1.38 2.53 -13.52
CA SER A 36 0.97 3.95 -13.60
C SER A 36 1.41 4.79 -12.41
N LEU A 37 1.86 4.16 -11.31
CA LEU A 37 2.33 4.80 -10.09
C LEU A 37 3.77 4.35 -9.79
N PRO A 38 4.77 4.78 -10.60
CA PRO A 38 6.14 4.26 -10.53
C PRO A 38 6.85 4.59 -9.22
N TYR A 39 6.37 5.58 -8.48
CA TYR A 39 6.89 5.96 -7.16
C TYR A 39 6.38 5.06 -6.03
N MET A 40 5.38 4.21 -6.25
CA MET A 40 4.80 3.36 -5.19
C MET A 40 5.79 2.25 -4.79
N ALA A 41 6.17 2.23 -3.52
CA ALA A 41 7.05 1.21 -2.96
C ALA A 41 6.29 0.25 -2.04
N SER A 42 6.64 -1.03 -2.10
CA SER A 42 6.21 -2.04 -1.13
C SER A 42 7.31 -2.25 -0.10
N VAL A 43 7.12 -1.73 1.11
CA VAL A 43 8.01 -2.00 2.24
C VAL A 43 7.69 -3.39 2.78
N GLN A 44 8.65 -4.31 2.68
CA GLN A 44 8.44 -5.72 3.00
C GLN A 44 9.25 -6.15 4.23
N LEU A 45 8.66 -7.04 5.02
CA LEU A 45 9.33 -7.76 6.10
C LEU A 45 9.18 -9.26 5.86
N GLN A 46 10.30 -9.99 5.78
CA GLN A 46 10.33 -11.42 5.48
C GLN A 46 9.60 -11.79 4.17
N GLY A 47 9.74 -10.95 3.13
CA GLY A 47 9.09 -11.16 1.82
C GLY A 47 7.59 -10.90 1.80
N ARG A 48 7.00 -10.42 2.90
CA ARG A 48 5.60 -10.04 2.99
C ARG A 48 5.45 -8.53 2.99
N HIS A 49 4.50 -8.03 2.20
CA HIS A 49 4.10 -6.63 2.22
C HIS A 49 3.65 -6.22 3.63
N LEU A 50 4.29 -5.17 4.17
CA LEU A 50 4.02 -4.63 5.50
C LEU A 50 3.38 -3.24 5.40
N CYS A 51 4.00 -2.36 4.61
CA CYS A 51 3.60 -0.97 4.41
C CYS A 51 3.81 -0.53 2.97
N GLY A 52 3.15 0.57 2.60
CA GLY A 52 3.49 1.37 1.45
C GLY A 52 4.70 2.29 1.68
N GLY A 53 5.12 2.94 0.61
CA GLY A 53 6.16 3.97 0.61
C GLY A 53 6.15 4.74 -0.70
N ALA A 54 6.86 5.87 -0.72
CA ALA A 54 7.06 6.69 -1.91
C ALA A 54 8.55 6.80 -2.24
N LEU A 55 8.95 6.40 -3.44
CA LEU A 55 10.29 6.63 -3.96
C LEU A 55 10.47 8.14 -4.21
N VAL A 56 11.30 8.78 -3.40
CA VAL A 56 11.55 10.24 -3.46
C VAL A 56 12.91 10.58 -4.06
N ARG A 57 13.83 9.60 -4.10
CA ARG A 57 15.12 9.61 -4.80
C ARG A 57 15.44 8.17 -5.20
N GLU A 58 16.37 7.96 -6.13
CA GLU A 58 16.74 6.62 -6.63
C GLU A 58 17.11 5.60 -5.54
N ASP A 59 17.55 6.08 -4.39
CA ASP A 59 18.03 5.33 -3.24
C ASP A 59 17.25 5.63 -1.94
N PHE A 60 16.19 6.46 -1.99
CA PHE A 60 15.38 6.82 -0.81
C PHE A 60 13.89 6.58 -1.02
N VAL A 61 13.31 5.81 -0.09
CA VAL A 61 11.87 5.63 0.06
C VAL A 61 11.40 6.35 1.32
N LEU A 62 10.42 7.24 1.17
CA LEU A 62 9.71 7.88 2.27
C LEU A 62 8.55 6.97 2.72
N THR A 63 8.42 6.73 4.02
CA THR A 63 7.36 5.91 4.62
C THR A 63 7.01 6.42 6.03
N ALA A 64 6.03 5.80 6.68
CA ALA A 64 5.65 6.12 8.06
C ALA A 64 6.59 5.43 9.05
N ALA A 65 7.00 6.12 10.11
CA ALA A 65 7.96 5.60 11.08
C ALA A 65 7.48 4.31 11.79
N HIS A 66 6.17 4.16 12.03
CA HIS A 66 5.63 2.96 12.67
C HIS A 66 5.74 1.69 11.82
N CYS A 67 6.05 1.81 10.52
CA CYS A 67 6.30 0.68 9.63
C CYS A 67 7.58 -0.10 9.97
N GLU A 68 8.43 0.39 10.88
CA GLU A 68 9.61 -0.34 11.36
C GLU A 68 9.24 -1.61 12.16
N THR A 69 8.12 -1.58 12.89
CA THR A 69 7.77 -2.66 13.83
C THR A 69 6.34 -3.15 13.70
N ARG A 70 5.39 -2.29 13.30
CA ARG A 70 3.96 -2.61 13.18
C ARG A 70 3.33 -1.75 12.10
N GLY A 71 3.28 -2.30 10.89
CA GLY A 71 2.56 -1.71 9.77
C GLY A 71 1.72 -2.78 9.08
N TYR A 72 0.52 -2.42 8.63
CA TYR A 72 -0.30 -3.31 7.81
C TYR A 72 -0.99 -2.49 6.73
N GLY A 73 -1.01 -3.02 5.51
CA GLY A 73 -1.70 -2.44 4.38
C GLY A 73 -1.09 -1.09 3.97
N ASP A 74 -1.92 -0.07 3.95
CA ASP A 74 -1.63 1.16 3.20
C ASP A 74 -0.73 2.15 3.95
N SER A 75 -0.46 1.90 5.24
CA SER A 75 0.43 2.71 6.07
C SER A 75 1.74 3.02 5.35
N GLY A 76 2.18 4.27 5.41
CA GLY A 76 3.42 4.72 4.75
C GLY A 76 3.30 5.02 3.26
N GLY A 77 2.21 4.64 2.60
CA GLY A 77 1.96 5.00 1.20
C GLY A 77 1.72 6.51 0.99
N PRO A 78 1.93 7.03 -0.22
CA PRO A 78 1.73 8.44 -0.54
C PRO A 78 0.25 8.80 -0.78
N LEU A 79 -0.16 9.94 -0.24
CA LEU A 79 -1.29 10.74 -0.75
C LEU A 79 -0.74 11.71 -1.80
N VAL A 80 -1.26 11.64 -3.03
CA VAL A 80 -0.81 12.49 -4.15
C VAL A 80 -1.91 13.47 -4.55
N CYS A 81 -1.55 14.75 -4.62
CA CYS A 81 -2.41 15.85 -5.06
C CYS A 81 -1.68 16.62 -6.16
N ASP A 82 -2.33 16.86 -7.30
CA ASP A 82 -1.76 17.61 -8.43
C ASP A 82 -0.39 17.10 -8.92
N GLY A 83 -0.14 15.79 -8.77
CA GLY A 83 1.12 15.14 -9.14
C GLY A 83 2.20 15.18 -8.05
N ASP A 84 1.98 15.91 -6.95
CA ASP A 84 2.92 16.03 -5.84
C ASP A 84 2.51 15.15 -4.65
N ALA A 85 3.50 14.60 -3.94
CA ALA A 85 3.26 13.90 -2.69
C ALA A 85 2.87 14.90 -1.59
N ALA A 86 1.58 14.92 -1.25
CA ALA A 86 1.00 15.82 -0.25
C ALA A 86 1.08 15.25 1.17
N GLY A 87 0.99 13.92 1.31
CA GLY A 87 1.00 13.26 2.61
C GLY A 87 1.51 11.83 2.60
N VAL A 88 1.77 11.31 3.79
CA VAL A 88 2.11 9.90 4.06
C VAL A 88 0.99 9.30 4.91
N ILE A 89 0.39 8.19 4.46
CA ILE A 89 -0.68 7.49 5.20
C ILE A 89 -0.17 7.11 6.59
N SER A 90 -0.86 7.55 7.65
CA SER A 90 -0.43 7.32 9.03
C SER A 90 -1.37 6.37 9.76
N PHE A 91 -2.62 6.77 10.03
CA PHE A 91 -3.59 5.94 10.74
C PHE A 91 -5.03 6.27 10.35
N SER A 92 -5.94 5.35 10.67
CA SER A 92 -7.39 5.53 10.52
C SER A 92 -8.08 5.47 11.89
N GLY A 93 -9.39 5.74 11.91
CA GLY A 93 -10.24 5.40 13.04
C GLY A 93 -10.33 3.88 13.29
N ARG A 94 -11.29 3.46 14.11
CA ARG A 94 -11.51 2.03 14.44
C ARG A 94 -11.76 1.14 13.22
N ARG A 95 -12.28 1.72 12.13
CA ARG A 95 -12.57 1.06 10.87
C ARG A 95 -12.05 1.92 9.73
N CYS A 96 -11.48 1.30 8.72
CA CYS A 96 -11.08 1.98 7.48
C CYS A 96 -12.34 2.37 6.69
N GLY A 97 -12.30 3.53 6.03
CA GLY A 97 -13.42 4.03 5.22
C GLY A 97 -14.66 4.45 6.02
N ASP A 98 -14.52 4.75 7.32
CA ASP A 98 -15.61 5.31 8.13
C ASP A 98 -15.83 6.80 7.79
N PRO A 99 -16.99 7.21 7.26
CA PRO A 99 -17.24 8.61 6.89
C PRO A 99 -17.18 9.60 8.06
N GLN A 100 -17.31 9.12 9.31
CA GLN A 100 -17.26 9.98 10.50
C GLN A 100 -15.83 10.18 11.01
N THR A 101 -14.92 9.26 10.70
CA THR A 101 -13.51 9.36 11.12
C THR A 101 -12.59 9.24 9.91
N PRO A 102 -12.14 10.37 9.33
CA PRO A 102 -11.30 10.34 8.15
C PRO A 102 -9.93 9.73 8.44
N ASP A 103 -9.29 9.22 7.39
CA ASP A 103 -7.90 8.78 7.47
C ASP A 103 -6.98 9.98 7.69
N VAL A 104 -5.94 9.77 8.50
CA VAL A 104 -5.00 10.80 8.92
C VAL A 104 -3.64 10.54 8.28
N TYR A 105 -3.08 11.63 7.74
CA TYR A 105 -1.84 11.62 6.97
C TYR A 105 -0.80 12.55 7.60
N THR A 106 0.46 12.17 7.57
CA THR A 106 1.56 13.09 7.85
C THR A 106 1.68 14.08 6.70
N ARG A 107 1.58 15.38 6.99
CA ARG A 107 1.68 16.45 5.97
C ARG A 107 3.12 16.64 5.53
N ILE A 108 3.46 16.26 4.29
CA ILE A 108 4.83 16.30 3.77
C ILE A 108 5.39 17.73 3.76
N SER A 109 4.56 18.73 3.44
CA SER A 109 4.99 20.13 3.39
C SER A 109 5.56 20.64 4.72
N SER A 110 5.10 20.10 5.86
CA SER A 110 5.62 20.46 7.19
C SER A 110 7.04 19.94 7.45
N PHE A 111 7.47 18.91 6.73
CA PHE A 111 8.77 18.25 6.90
C PHE A 111 9.73 18.46 5.73
N ARG A 112 9.33 19.22 4.71
CA ARG A 112 10.10 19.41 3.47
C ARG A 112 11.56 19.81 3.72
N ALA A 113 11.81 20.77 4.61
CA ALA A 113 13.16 21.24 4.92
C ALA A 113 14.04 20.14 5.56
N TRP A 114 13.45 19.29 6.39
CA TRP A 114 14.16 18.16 6.99
C TRP A 114 14.43 17.06 5.95
N ILE A 115 13.43 16.71 5.13
CA ILE A 115 13.56 15.72 4.05
C ILE A 115 14.70 16.14 3.10
N GLN A 116 14.67 17.39 2.64
CA GLN A 116 15.70 17.91 1.73
C GLN A 116 17.10 17.88 2.35
N ARG A 117 17.22 18.17 3.65
CA ARG A 117 18.51 18.06 4.35
C ARG A 117 19.03 16.63 4.32
N VAL A 118 18.20 15.66 4.71
CA VAL A 118 18.58 14.23 4.71
C VAL A 118 18.99 13.77 3.31
N LEU A 119 18.24 14.16 2.27
CA LEU A 119 18.53 13.82 0.89
C LEU A 119 19.75 14.55 0.31
N ASN A 120 20.27 15.60 0.93
CA ASN A 120 21.46 16.30 0.45
C ASN A 120 22.73 15.86 1.20
N ASP A 121 22.57 15.41 2.44
CA ASP A 121 23.68 15.06 3.33
C ASP A 121 24.08 13.57 3.21
N ASN A 122 23.37 12.77 2.41
CA ASN A 122 23.63 11.34 2.14
C ASN A 122 23.59 11.04 0.64
#